data_AF-A0A1Q8BNL3-F1
#
_entry.id   AF-A0A1Q8BNL3-F1
#
_cell.length_a   1.000
_cell.length_b   1.000
_cell.length_c   1.000
_cell.angle_alpha   90.00
_cell.angle_beta   90.00
_cell.angle_gamma   90.00
#
_symmetry.space_group_name_H-M   'P 1'
#
loop_
_entity.id
_entity.type
_entity.pdbx_description
1 polymer ?
#
loop_
_entity_poly.entity_id
_entity_poly.type
_entity_poly.pdbx_seq_one_letter_code
_entity_poly.pdbx_strand_id
1 'polypeptide(L)'
;MITMAQFSRTWWGQRFIAALEQFTDPARLGRGRSYASGGRILDYTLVKGTVTARVRGSINPYFGVYKEPIYRTSITIKAISAADWTKAIRHIASRADLVTKLLMNEMPDTIEDAFSGLGLHLLPHSESDFVTDCSCPDWADPAYSCS
;
A
#
# COMPACT_ATOMS: atom_id res chain seq x y z
N MET A 1 2.49 -22.08 -14.28
CA MET A 1 3.15 -21.06 -13.45
C MET A 1 3.09 -19.74 -14.21
N ILE A 2 2.08 -18.91 -13.95
CA ILE A 2 1.93 -17.62 -14.63
C ILE A 2 2.79 -16.61 -13.87
N THR A 3 3.78 -16.04 -14.56
CA THR A 3 4.75 -15.08 -14.05
C THR A 3 4.03 -13.83 -13.55
N MET A 4 4.23 -13.47 -12.28
CA MET A 4 3.77 -12.19 -11.72
C MET A 4 4.37 -11.07 -12.57
N ALA A 5 3.52 -10.23 -13.17
CA ALA A 5 3.97 -8.91 -13.59
C ALA A 5 4.60 -8.24 -12.36
N GLN A 6 5.88 -7.85 -12.45
CA GLN A 6 6.59 -7.24 -11.33
C GLN A 6 5.95 -5.87 -11.07
N PHE A 7 4.98 -5.81 -10.14
CA PHE A 7 4.34 -4.56 -9.70
C PHE A 7 5.37 -3.59 -9.06
N SER A 8 6.53 -4.11 -8.65
CA SER A 8 7.69 -3.32 -8.24
C SER A 8 8.96 -3.78 -8.96
N ARG A 9 9.76 -2.80 -9.42
CA ARG A 9 11.11 -3.01 -9.96
C ARG A 9 12.21 -2.92 -8.90
N THR A 10 11.87 -2.51 -7.68
CA THR A 10 12.82 -2.34 -6.57
C THR A 10 12.61 -3.44 -5.51
N TRP A 11 13.70 -3.84 -4.85
CA TRP A 11 13.64 -4.85 -3.77
C TRP A 11 12.72 -4.40 -2.63
N TRP A 12 12.74 -3.11 -2.29
CA TRP A 12 11.93 -2.57 -1.18
C TRP A 12 10.45 -2.50 -1.56
N GLY A 13 10.12 -2.23 -2.83
CA GLY A 13 8.74 -2.31 -3.29
C GLY A 13 8.25 -3.75 -3.39
N GLN A 14 9.13 -4.72 -3.67
CA GLN A 14 8.79 -6.14 -3.56
C GLN A 14 8.53 -6.54 -2.11
N ARG A 15 9.35 -6.08 -1.15
CA ARG A 15 9.09 -6.30 0.28
C ARG A 15 7.81 -5.63 0.75
N PHE A 16 7.49 -4.44 0.25
CA PHE A 16 6.22 -3.77 0.52
C PHE A 16 5.03 -4.62 0.05
N ILE A 17 5.07 -5.14 -1.19
CA ILE A 17 4.02 -6.02 -1.72
C ILE A 17 3.95 -7.32 -0.92
N ALA A 18 5.09 -7.93 -0.60
CA ALA A 18 5.16 -9.16 0.17
C ALA A 18 4.59 -8.97 1.58
N ALA A 19 4.82 -7.82 2.22
CA ALA A 19 4.22 -7.48 3.49
C ALA A 19 2.69 -7.42 3.37
N LEU A 20 2.16 -6.70 2.36
CA LEU A 20 0.71 -6.67 2.10
C LEU A 20 0.11 -8.06 1.90
N GLU A 21 0.81 -8.94 1.18
CA GLU A 21 0.36 -10.33 0.94
C GLU A 21 0.29 -11.19 2.21
N GLN A 22 0.99 -10.83 3.29
CA GLN A 22 0.97 -11.62 4.54
C GLN A 22 -0.34 -11.47 5.31
N PHE A 23 -1.01 -10.33 5.20
CA PHE A 23 -2.22 -10.01 5.98
C PHE A 23 -3.43 -9.64 5.12
N THR A 24 -3.33 -9.78 3.80
CA THR A 24 -4.45 -9.52 2.88
C THR A 24 -4.86 -10.80 2.17
N ASP A 25 -6.16 -11.03 2.00
CA ASP A 25 -6.67 -12.15 1.21
C ASP A 25 -6.09 -12.12 -0.23
N PRO A 26 -5.39 -13.20 -0.67
CA PRO A 26 -4.81 -13.29 -2.01
C PRO A 26 -5.83 -13.08 -3.14
N ALA A 27 -7.08 -13.53 -2.97
CA ALA A 27 -8.13 -13.35 -3.96
C ALA A 27 -8.52 -11.87 -4.11
N ARG A 28 -8.52 -11.12 -2.99
CA ARG A 28 -8.78 -9.67 -2.96
C ARG A 28 -7.65 -8.89 -3.62
N LEU A 29 -6.38 -9.23 -3.32
CA LEU A 29 -5.23 -8.65 -4.02
C LEU A 29 -5.25 -8.96 -5.52
N GLY A 30 -5.60 -10.19 -5.91
CA GLY A 30 -5.76 -10.58 -7.31
C GLY A 30 -6.81 -9.74 -8.06
N ARG A 31 -7.95 -9.45 -7.41
CA ARG A 31 -8.95 -8.53 -7.95
C ARG A 31 -8.39 -7.11 -8.04
N GLY A 32 -7.81 -6.57 -6.97
CA GLY A 32 -7.20 -5.23 -6.97
C GLY A 32 -6.20 -5.03 -8.13
N ARG A 33 -5.36 -6.05 -8.40
CA ARG A 33 -4.44 -6.06 -9.55
C ARG A 33 -5.16 -6.02 -10.89
N SER A 34 -6.23 -6.80 -11.03
CA SER A 34 -7.06 -6.82 -12.25
C SER A 34 -7.75 -5.49 -12.51
N TYR A 35 -8.17 -4.80 -11.44
CA TYR A 35 -8.73 -3.44 -11.52
C TYR A 35 -7.68 -2.40 -11.96
N ALA A 36 -6.47 -2.51 -11.41
CA ALA A 36 -5.35 -1.63 -11.76
C ALA A 36 -4.88 -1.84 -13.21
N SER A 37 -4.73 -3.08 -13.66
CA SER A 37 -4.30 -3.40 -15.03
C SER A 37 -5.41 -3.21 -16.07
N GLY A 38 -6.67 -3.40 -15.68
CA GLY A 38 -7.85 -3.26 -16.56
C GLY A 38 -8.33 -1.83 -16.77
N GLY A 39 -7.58 -0.81 -16.32
CA GLY A 39 -7.94 0.61 -16.50
C GLY A 39 -9.21 1.03 -15.76
N ARG A 40 -9.58 0.32 -14.68
CA ARG A 40 -10.80 0.62 -13.91
C ARG A 40 -10.61 1.78 -12.93
N ILE A 41 -9.37 2.13 -12.61
CA ILE A 41 -9.03 3.32 -11.83
C ILE A 41 -9.17 4.55 -12.75
N LEU A 42 -10.11 5.43 -12.43
CA LEU A 42 -10.37 6.66 -13.19
C LEU A 42 -9.34 7.73 -12.83
N ASP A 43 -9.06 7.86 -11.54
CA ASP A 43 -8.07 8.77 -10.96
C ASP A 43 -7.77 8.35 -9.54
N TYR A 44 -6.63 8.83 -9.05
CA TYR A 44 -6.24 8.74 -7.66
C TYR A 44 -5.49 10.00 -7.23
N THR A 45 -5.57 10.31 -5.95
CA THR A 45 -4.80 11.37 -5.30
C THR A 45 -4.12 10.82 -4.06
N LEU A 46 -2.86 11.17 -3.86
CA LEU A 46 -2.09 10.83 -2.66
C LEU A 46 -1.85 12.11 -1.85
N VAL A 47 -2.45 12.20 -0.67
CA VAL A 47 -2.31 13.35 0.24
C VAL A 47 -2.02 12.86 1.65
N LYS A 48 -0.89 13.25 2.21
CA LYS A 48 -0.50 12.98 3.62
C LYS A 48 -0.62 11.50 4.04
N GLY A 49 -0.23 10.57 3.17
CA GLY A 49 -0.31 9.13 3.45
C GLY A 49 -1.68 8.50 3.19
N THR A 50 -2.66 9.28 2.74
CA THR A 50 -3.95 8.77 2.27
C THR A 50 -3.99 8.77 0.74
N VAL A 51 -4.21 7.60 0.17
CA VAL A 51 -4.57 7.42 -1.23
C VAL A 51 -6.08 7.40 -1.32
N THR A 52 -6.68 8.32 -2.07
CA THR A 52 -8.09 8.23 -2.46
C THR A 52 -8.19 7.97 -3.94
N ALA A 53 -9.06 7.06 -4.37
CA ALA A 53 -9.25 6.76 -5.79
C ALA A 53 -10.72 6.66 -6.16
N ARG A 54 -11.01 6.93 -7.43
CA ARG A 54 -12.30 6.63 -8.06
C ARG A 54 -12.14 5.42 -8.96
N VAL A 55 -12.94 4.40 -8.72
CA VAL A 55 -12.81 3.09 -9.36
C VAL A 55 -14.14 2.69 -9.99
N ARG A 56 -14.12 2.30 -11.25
CA ARG A 56 -15.28 1.72 -11.94
C ARG A 56 -15.59 0.35 -11.34
N GLY A 57 -16.78 0.19 -10.78
CA GLY A 57 -17.30 -1.08 -10.28
C GLY A 57 -18.00 -1.89 -11.35
N SER A 58 -18.25 -3.16 -11.09
CA SER A 58 -18.89 -4.03 -12.08
C SER A 58 -20.42 -3.88 -12.05
N ILE A 59 -21.07 -3.99 -13.21
CA ILE A 59 -22.54 -4.11 -13.27
C ILE A 59 -22.91 -5.47 -12.70
N ASN A 60 -23.74 -5.48 -11.66
CA ASN A 60 -24.20 -6.71 -11.04
C ASN A 60 -25.69 -6.62 -10.70
N PRO A 61 -26.56 -7.14 -11.59
CA PRO A 61 -28.01 -7.13 -11.37
C PRO A 61 -28.44 -7.92 -10.12
N TYR A 62 -27.67 -8.91 -9.67
CA TYR A 62 -27.96 -9.68 -8.46
C TYR A 62 -27.91 -8.81 -7.19
N PHE A 63 -27.03 -7.80 -7.18
CA PHE A 63 -26.93 -6.81 -6.10
C PHE A 63 -27.66 -5.49 -6.42
N GLY A 64 -28.57 -5.49 -7.41
CA GLY A 64 -29.34 -4.30 -7.78
C GLY A 64 -28.52 -3.20 -8.48
N VAL A 65 -27.31 -3.53 -8.96
CA VAL A 65 -26.44 -2.60 -9.70
C VAL A 65 -26.69 -2.77 -11.20
N TYR A 66 -27.55 -1.91 -11.76
CA TYR A 66 -27.97 -1.97 -13.16
C TYR A 66 -27.17 -1.06 -14.11
N LYS A 67 -26.30 -0.20 -13.57
CA LYS A 67 -25.41 0.70 -14.30
C LYS A 67 -24.02 0.63 -13.70
N GLU A 68 -22.97 0.89 -14.49
CA GLU A 68 -21.58 0.86 -14.01
C GLU A 68 -21.42 1.90 -12.87
N PRO A 69 -21.22 1.47 -11.61
CA PRO A 69 -21.06 2.39 -10.51
C PRO A 69 -19.63 2.93 -10.47
N ILE A 70 -19.47 4.11 -9.89
CA ILE A 70 -18.16 4.67 -9.57
C ILE A 70 -18.03 4.63 -8.05
N TYR A 71 -17.13 3.79 -7.56
CA TYR A 71 -16.83 3.70 -6.14
C TYR A 71 -15.71 4.66 -5.77
N ARG A 72 -15.82 5.21 -4.56
CA ARG A 72 -14.74 5.94 -3.92
C ARG A 72 -14.04 5.00 -2.95
N THR A 73 -12.72 4.90 -3.08
CA THR A 73 -11.87 4.20 -2.13
C THR A 73 -10.95 5.16 -1.42
N SER A 74 -10.60 4.83 -0.18
CA SER A 74 -9.47 5.42 0.50
C SER A 74 -8.64 4.36 1.20
N ILE A 75 -7.33 4.53 1.16
CA ILE A 75 -6.35 3.74 1.90
C ILE A 75 -5.44 4.74 2.58
N THR A 76 -5.46 4.76 3.91
CA THR A 76 -4.56 5.58 4.72
C THR A 76 -3.52 4.69 5.34
N ILE A 77 -2.26 4.98 5.08
CA ILE A 77 -1.12 4.33 5.72
C ILE A 77 -0.79 5.13 6.98
N LYS A 78 -0.71 4.45 8.12
CA LYS A 78 -0.36 5.06 9.39
C LYS A 78 1.02 5.70 9.30
N ALA A 79 1.09 7.00 9.49
CA ALA A 79 2.34 7.74 9.44
C ALA A 79 3.15 7.52 10.73
N ILE A 80 4.46 7.38 10.59
CA ILE A 80 5.41 7.53 11.70
C ILE A 80 5.33 8.98 12.21
N SER A 81 5.30 9.16 13.53
CA SER A 81 5.17 10.49 14.14
C SER A 81 6.36 11.38 13.79
N ALA A 82 6.19 12.71 13.79
CA ALA A 82 7.31 13.64 13.52
C ALA A 82 8.46 13.49 14.53
N ALA A 83 8.13 13.18 15.80
CA ALA A 83 9.11 12.93 16.84
C ALA A 83 9.90 11.64 16.56
N ASP A 84 9.23 10.58 16.11
CA ASP A 84 9.88 9.31 15.79
C ASP A 84 10.69 9.38 14.50
N TRP A 85 10.22 10.13 13.50
CA TRP A 85 11.02 10.48 12.32
C TRP A 85 12.31 11.21 12.70
N THR A 86 12.25 12.13 13.66
CA THR A 86 13.45 12.84 14.14
C THR A 86 14.46 11.88 14.79
N LYS A 87 13.98 10.85 15.51
CA LYS A 87 14.85 9.79 16.06
C LYS A 87 15.42 8.92 14.94
N ALA A 88 14.58 8.48 13.99
CA ALA A 88 14.99 7.66 12.86
C ALA A 88 16.05 8.36 11.99
N ILE A 89 15.85 9.62 11.65
CA ILE A 89 16.81 10.42 10.88
C ILE A 89 18.15 10.54 11.61
N ARG A 90 18.15 10.79 12.92
CA ARG A 90 19.40 10.84 13.71
C ARG A 90 20.12 9.50 13.71
N HIS A 91 19.37 8.40 13.83
CA HIS A 91 19.95 7.07 13.80
C HIS A 91 20.51 6.72 12.42
N ILE A 92 19.78 7.02 11.34
CA ILE A 92 20.27 6.89 9.95
C ILE A 92 21.53 7.73 9.75
N ALA A 93 21.55 8.98 10.21
CA ALA A 93 22.69 9.88 10.08
C ALA A 93 23.96 9.40 10.80
N SER A 94 23.81 8.57 11.85
CA SER A 94 24.95 7.94 12.53
C SER A 94 25.58 6.78 11.76
N ARG A 95 24.93 6.31 10.68
CA ARG A 95 25.34 5.16 9.88
C ARG A 95 25.80 5.57 8.49
N ALA A 96 27.11 5.66 8.31
CA ALA A 96 27.73 6.08 7.06
C ALA A 96 27.33 5.20 5.86
N ASP A 97 27.09 3.91 6.08
CA ASP A 97 26.64 2.95 5.06
C ASP A 97 25.24 3.30 4.51
N LEU A 98 24.31 3.70 5.39
CA LEU A 98 22.96 4.11 5.01
C LEU A 98 22.99 5.47 4.30
N VAL A 99 23.71 6.45 4.86
CA VAL A 99 23.80 7.80 4.30
C VAL A 99 24.41 7.80 2.90
N THR A 100 25.47 7.03 2.67
CA THR A 100 26.14 6.96 1.36
C THR A 100 25.21 6.44 0.27
N LYS A 101 24.47 5.36 0.53
CA LYS A 101 23.48 4.81 -0.41
C LYS A 101 22.34 5.80 -0.67
N LEU A 102 21.81 6.43 0.38
CA LEU A 102 20.74 7.42 0.23
C LEU A 102 21.19 8.64 -0.61
N LEU A 103 22.44 9.09 -0.47
CA LEU A 103 23.01 10.16 -1.30
C LEU A 103 23.15 9.75 -2.77
N MET A 104 23.33 8.46 -3.04
CA MET A 104 23.32 7.89 -4.39
C MET A 104 21.89 7.63 -4.92
N ASN A 105 20.86 8.08 -4.18
CA ASN A 105 19.45 7.84 -4.48
C ASN A 105 19.10 6.33 -4.50
N GLU A 106 19.83 5.54 -3.71
CA GLU A 106 19.62 4.11 -3.52
C GLU A 106 19.04 3.83 -2.13
N MET A 107 18.01 2.99 -2.06
CA MET A 107 17.45 2.55 -0.78
C MET A 107 18.36 1.47 -0.16
N PRO A 108 18.91 1.67 1.05
CA PRO A 108 19.77 0.68 1.69
C PRO A 108 19.01 -0.60 2.08
N ASP A 109 19.58 -1.77 1.78
CA ASP A 109 18.97 -3.07 2.08
C ASP A 109 18.71 -3.30 3.58
N THR A 110 19.52 -2.66 4.41
CA THR A 110 19.49 -2.66 5.89
C THR A 110 18.74 -1.47 6.47
N ILE A 111 17.98 -0.71 5.67
CA ILE A 111 17.28 0.49 6.15
C ILE A 111 16.30 0.17 7.29
N GLU A 112 15.64 -0.99 7.24
CA GLU A 112 14.73 -1.45 8.29
C GLU A 112 15.43 -1.62 9.65
N ASP A 113 16.71 -1.97 9.68
CA ASP A 113 17.46 -2.12 10.93
C ASP A 113 17.54 -0.78 11.69
N ALA A 114 17.55 0.33 10.95
CA ALA A 114 17.57 1.67 11.54
C ALA A 114 16.23 2.05 12.18
N PHE A 115 15.12 1.47 11.73
CA PHE A 115 13.79 1.68 12.30
C PHE A 115 13.53 0.69 13.43
N SER A 116 13.88 -0.58 13.26
CA SER A 116 13.64 -1.64 14.24
C SER A 116 14.40 -1.40 15.55
N GLY A 117 15.61 -0.83 15.50
CA GLY A 117 16.35 -0.39 16.68
C GLY A 117 15.64 0.66 17.54
N LEU A 118 14.61 1.32 16.99
CA LEU A 118 13.76 2.30 17.68
C LEU A 118 12.36 1.76 18.00
N GLY A 119 12.09 0.47 17.72
CA GLY A 119 10.75 -0.11 17.81
C GLY A 119 9.78 0.40 16.74
N LEU A 120 10.32 0.84 15.60
CA LEU A 120 9.56 1.37 14.46
C LEU A 120 9.70 0.43 13.25
N HIS A 121 8.83 0.61 12.27
CA HIS A 121 8.90 -0.07 10.98
C HIS A 121 8.76 0.97 9.86
N LEU A 122 9.64 0.92 8.86
CA LEU A 122 9.51 1.80 7.69
C LEU A 122 8.49 1.23 6.71
N LEU A 123 8.58 -0.07 6.44
CA LEU A 123 7.63 -0.82 5.65
C LEU A 123 6.45 -1.30 6.51
N PRO A 124 5.29 -1.55 5.90
CA PRO A 124 4.15 -2.07 6.63
C PRO A 124 4.48 -3.40 7.31
N HIS A 125 4.00 -3.55 8.53
CA HIS A 125 4.26 -4.74 9.35
C HIS A 125 2.97 -5.49 9.69
N SER A 126 1.84 -4.79 9.73
CA SER A 126 0.54 -5.35 10.09
C SER A 126 -0.60 -4.75 9.29
N GLU A 127 -1.73 -5.44 9.28
CA GLU A 127 -2.98 -4.92 8.73
C GLU A 127 -3.39 -3.59 9.40
N SER A 128 -3.10 -3.44 10.70
CA SER A 128 -3.41 -2.23 11.47
C SER A 128 -2.63 -0.98 11.04
N ASP A 129 -1.65 -1.13 10.16
CA ASP A 129 -0.94 -0.01 9.53
C ASP A 129 -1.80 0.63 8.42
N PHE A 130 -2.89 0.00 8.01
CA PHE A 130 -3.80 0.48 6.98
C PHE A 130 -5.19 0.73 7.54
N VAL A 131 -5.73 1.91 7.22
CA VAL A 131 -7.15 2.21 7.38
C VAL A 131 -7.76 2.29 6.00
N THR A 132 -8.74 1.44 5.72
CA THR A 132 -9.37 1.36 4.40
C THR A 132 -10.84 1.67 4.48
N ASP A 133 -11.35 2.31 3.43
CA ASP A 133 -12.77 2.64 3.26
C ASP A 133 -13.12 2.51 1.77
N CYS A 134 -14.22 1.82 1.45
CA CYS A 134 -14.76 1.78 0.10
C CYS A 134 -16.28 1.99 0.14
N SER A 135 -16.79 2.81 -0.77
CA SER A 135 -18.23 3.06 -0.93
C SER A 135 -18.99 1.94 -1.66
N CYS A 136 -18.39 0.74 -1.84
CA CYS A 136 -19.03 -0.36 -2.54
C CYS A 136 -19.98 -1.12 -1.62
N PRO A 137 -21.03 -1.76 -2.16
CA PRO A 137 -21.95 -2.58 -1.37
C PRO A 137 -21.35 -3.94 -0.95
N ASP A 138 -20.06 -4.17 -1.16
CA ASP A 138 -19.34 -5.34 -0.67
C ASP A 138 -18.99 -5.12 0.80
N TRP A 139 -19.63 -5.90 1.68
CA TRP A 139 -19.55 -5.78 3.14
C TRP A 139 -18.44 -6.64 3.75
N ALA A 140 -17.54 -7.18 2.94
CA ALA A 140 -16.41 -7.94 3.44
C ALA A 140 -15.35 -7.01 4.06
N ASP A 141 -15.18 -7.12 5.36
CA ASP A 141 -14.08 -6.54 6.12
C ASP A 141 -12.82 -7.41 5.90
N PRO A 142 -11.70 -6.85 5.42
CA PRO A 142 -11.39 -5.43 5.20
C PRO A 142 -11.72 -4.93 3.78
N ALA A 143 -12.20 -3.69 3.70
CA ALA A 143 -12.80 -3.05 2.52
C ALA A 143 -11.79 -2.61 1.42
N TYR A 144 -10.66 -3.31 1.26
CA TYR A 144 -9.58 -2.91 0.34
C TYR A 144 -9.84 -3.25 -1.14
N SER A 145 -10.99 -3.81 -1.50
CA SER A 145 -11.31 -4.02 -2.92
C SER A 145 -12.81 -3.83 -3.17
N CYS A 146 -13.16 -2.79 -3.92
CA CYS A 146 -14.50 -2.66 -4.45
C CYS A 146 -14.75 -3.77 -5.50
N SER A 147 -15.86 -4.50 -5.34
CA SER A 147 -16.27 -5.57 -6.25
C SER A 147 -16.82 -5.08 -7.59
#